data_AF-A0A1F5TPY3-F1
#
_entry.id   AF-A0A1F5TPY3-F1
#
_cell.length_a   1.000
_cell.length_b   1.000
_cell.length_c   1.000
_cell.angle_alpha   90.00
_cell.angle_beta   90.00
_cell.angle_gamma   90.00
#
_symmetry.space_group_name_H-M   'P 1'
#
loop_
_entity.id
_entity.type
_entity.pdbx_description
1 polymer ?
#
loop_
_entity_poly.entity_id
_entity_poly.type
_entity_poly.pdbx_seq_one_letter_code
_entity_poly.pdbx_strand_id
1 'polypeptide(L)'
;MIWNKSNDKQKKRKESDSFKGVGLLLLIFIAIFSWLAWFTIAKENTAAQAQTLLETGAGDGIAVRIMPNAEHVSPLEWYKKNIKQQGSPSRLLVDGYDALQEGRTVYVNTGNVVGDKLYTNIHIISYTQDASSDTKEIFNQLLNNWTFNTNIIADSQADFCLQIANNDRDPAGKKCYTDAQCGKNSGLYCNSLKARVTRDVRRLADLKEITTALDSYQAKNKDYPKLAAGSYLANKSISVWPSWQQTLGKELGKTLPTDPINKLVGCSGGYDSVTCWDEKNKKFNGTVPGGLPQGSHAYAYQYSKYANGQVEGKICALMESVVAINMVGGQACAGSNFNPIDSNIIISSLIIESITSGEQIIDGLTIEKAP
;
A
#
# COMPACT_ATOMS: atom_id res chain seq x y z
N MET A 1 -79.65 89.90 20.19
CA MET A 1 -78.17 89.89 20.13
C MET A 1 -77.73 88.44 20.22
N ILE A 2 -77.23 87.92 19.11
CA ILE A 2 -76.79 86.54 18.89
C ILE A 2 -75.37 86.42 19.44
N TRP A 3 -75.02 85.36 20.17
CA TRP A 3 -73.64 84.81 20.15
C TRP A 3 -73.60 83.34 20.56
N ASN A 4 -72.65 82.65 19.96
CA ASN A 4 -72.64 81.25 19.59
C ASN A 4 -71.97 80.37 20.66
N LYS A 5 -72.47 79.16 20.92
CA LYS A 5 -71.83 78.17 21.80
C LYS A 5 -71.42 76.93 20.99
N SER A 6 -70.23 76.98 20.40
CA SER A 6 -69.55 75.83 19.83
C SER A 6 -68.09 75.87 20.24
N ASN A 7 -67.71 75.09 21.25
CA ASN A 7 -66.41 74.42 21.39
C ASN A 7 -66.29 73.80 22.78
N ASP A 8 -66.79 72.58 22.97
CA ASP A 8 -66.39 71.76 24.12
C ASP A 8 -66.45 70.24 23.87
N LYS A 9 -66.51 69.80 22.61
CA LYS A 9 -66.57 68.37 22.23
C LYS A 9 -65.30 67.80 21.61
N GLN A 10 -64.16 68.50 21.69
CA GLN A 10 -62.89 68.06 21.08
C GLN A 10 -61.85 67.55 22.09
N LYS A 11 -62.05 67.68 23.42
CA LYS A 11 -61.02 67.31 24.42
C LYS A 11 -61.17 65.91 25.05
N LYS A 12 -62.26 65.16 24.79
CA LYS A 12 -62.51 63.84 25.39
C LYS A 12 -62.23 62.61 24.51
N ARG A 13 -61.63 62.76 23.32
CA ARG A 13 -61.35 61.64 22.39
C ARG A 13 -59.88 61.25 22.22
N LYS A 14 -58.93 61.88 22.93
CA LYS A 14 -57.50 61.60 22.73
C LYS A 14 -56.80 60.76 23.82
N GLU A 15 -57.44 60.49 24.95
CA GLU A 15 -56.80 59.73 26.05
C GLU A 15 -57.22 58.24 26.13
N SER A 16 -58.21 57.78 25.36
CA SER A 16 -58.69 56.39 25.44
C SER A 16 -58.01 55.40 24.48
N ASP A 17 -57.33 55.88 23.43
CA ASP A 17 -56.80 55.00 22.37
C ASP A 17 -55.32 54.66 22.52
N SER A 18 -54.58 55.40 23.35
CA SER A 18 -53.15 55.14 23.59
C SER A 18 -52.92 53.93 24.53
N PHE A 19 -53.85 53.66 25.45
CA PHE A 19 -53.68 52.60 26.45
C PHE A 19 -54.04 51.18 25.95
N LYS A 20 -54.84 51.07 24.88
CA LYS A 20 -55.22 49.77 24.28
C LYS A 20 -54.18 49.21 23.32
N GLY A 21 -53.39 50.08 22.67
CA GLY A 21 -52.33 49.66 21.74
C GLY A 21 -51.10 49.07 22.44
N VAL A 22 -50.74 49.60 23.61
CA VAL A 22 -49.56 49.13 24.38
C VAL A 22 -49.80 47.74 24.98
N GLY A 23 -51.00 47.46 25.49
CA GLY A 23 -51.35 46.14 26.03
C GLY A 23 -51.37 45.04 24.95
N LEU A 24 -51.86 45.35 23.75
CA LEU A 24 -51.87 44.39 22.63
C LEU A 24 -50.46 44.10 22.10
N LEU A 25 -49.61 45.13 22.01
CA LEU A 25 -48.20 44.96 21.61
C LEU A 25 -47.40 44.16 22.64
N LEU A 26 -47.67 44.33 23.94
CA LEU A 26 -47.00 43.57 25.00
C LEU A 26 -47.38 42.07 24.96
N LEU A 27 -48.67 41.77 24.70
CA LEU A 27 -49.15 40.40 24.58
C LEU A 27 -48.60 39.70 23.33
N ILE A 28 -48.48 40.42 22.21
CA ILE A 28 -47.83 39.89 20.99
C ILE A 28 -46.34 39.65 21.24
N PHE A 29 -45.64 40.56 21.93
CA PHE A 29 -44.23 40.37 22.29
C PHE A 29 -44.02 39.15 23.20
N ILE A 30 -44.87 38.96 24.21
CA ILE A 30 -44.80 37.79 25.11
C ILE A 30 -45.11 36.49 24.35
N ALA A 31 -46.08 36.50 23.43
CA ALA A 31 -46.39 35.34 22.60
C ALA A 31 -45.24 34.98 21.65
N ILE A 32 -44.59 35.98 21.01
CA ILE A 32 -43.43 35.77 20.14
C ILE A 32 -42.22 35.30 20.94
N PHE A 33 -41.96 35.88 22.11
CA PHE A 33 -40.86 35.43 22.98
C PHE A 33 -41.09 34.02 23.51
N SER A 34 -42.33 33.69 23.88
CA SER A 34 -42.70 32.34 24.32
C SER A 34 -42.60 31.33 23.18
N TRP A 35 -42.99 31.72 21.95
CA TRP A 35 -42.86 30.90 20.76
C TRP A 35 -41.40 30.69 20.37
N LEU A 36 -40.57 31.74 20.39
CA LEU A 36 -39.12 31.65 20.16
C LEU A 36 -38.43 30.79 21.23
N ALA A 37 -38.78 30.97 22.51
CA ALA A 37 -38.24 30.16 23.60
C ALA A 37 -38.66 28.69 23.49
N TRP A 38 -39.91 28.40 23.11
CA TRP A 38 -40.36 27.05 22.80
C TRP A 38 -39.64 26.49 21.57
N PHE A 39 -39.39 27.29 20.53
CA PHE A 39 -38.68 26.86 19.33
C PHE A 39 -37.19 26.56 19.60
N THR A 40 -36.55 27.32 20.50
CA THR A 40 -35.17 27.06 20.94
C THR A 40 -35.09 25.83 21.84
N ILE A 41 -36.02 25.67 22.80
CA ILE A 41 -36.08 24.49 23.68
C ILE A 41 -36.44 23.23 22.88
N ALA A 42 -37.32 23.33 21.87
CA ALA A 42 -37.65 22.22 20.98
C ALA A 42 -36.47 21.83 20.07
N LYS A 43 -35.65 22.79 19.62
CA LYS A 43 -34.40 22.51 18.87
C LYS A 43 -33.31 21.87 19.74
N GLU A 44 -33.17 22.30 21.00
CA GLU A 44 -32.21 21.69 21.93
C GLU A 44 -32.62 20.27 22.33
N ASN A 45 -33.91 20.03 22.57
CA ASN A 45 -34.41 18.69 22.89
C ASN A 45 -34.36 17.72 21.70
N THR A 46 -34.56 18.20 20.46
CA THR A 46 -34.40 17.35 19.26
C THR A 46 -32.93 17.06 18.94
N ALA A 47 -32.01 17.99 19.19
CA ALA A 47 -30.57 17.72 19.09
C ALA A 47 -30.08 16.77 20.20
N ALA A 48 -30.53 16.95 21.45
CA ALA A 48 -30.17 16.08 22.56
C ALA A 48 -30.77 14.67 22.40
N GLN A 49 -31.98 14.52 21.86
CA GLN A 49 -32.60 13.23 21.53
C GLN A 49 -32.04 12.58 20.26
N ALA A 50 -31.60 13.37 19.27
CA ALA A 50 -30.85 12.84 18.11
C ALA A 50 -29.45 12.35 18.52
N GLN A 51 -28.86 12.95 19.55
CA GLN A 51 -27.56 12.54 20.08
C GLN A 51 -27.65 11.32 21.01
N THR A 52 -28.77 11.11 21.70
CA THR A 52 -29.02 9.89 22.51
C THR A 52 -29.52 8.69 21.71
N LEU A 53 -30.03 8.87 20.47
CA LEU A 53 -30.37 7.77 19.56
C LEU A 53 -29.21 7.29 18.66
N LEU A 54 -28.05 7.95 18.71
CA LEU A 54 -26.83 7.53 18.01
C LEU A 54 -25.86 6.72 18.89
N GLU A 55 -26.12 6.61 20.20
CA GLU A 55 -25.25 5.89 21.15
C GLU A 55 -25.68 4.45 21.45
N THR A 56 -26.71 3.95 20.77
CA THR A 56 -27.07 2.53 20.81
C THR A 56 -27.21 1.97 19.41
N GLY A 57 -26.08 1.59 18.79
CA GLY A 57 -26.13 0.62 17.68
C GLY A 57 -25.28 0.88 16.43
N ALA A 58 -24.31 1.80 16.42
CA ALA A 58 -23.18 1.61 15.50
C ALA A 58 -22.27 0.56 16.12
N GLY A 59 -22.63 -0.72 15.96
CA GLY A 59 -21.83 -1.83 16.47
C GLY A 59 -20.39 -1.72 15.97
N ASP A 60 -19.43 -1.97 16.85
CA ASP A 60 -18.04 -2.10 16.46
C ASP A 60 -17.90 -3.19 15.40
N GLY A 61 -17.14 -2.89 14.34
CA GLY A 61 -16.98 -3.81 13.22
C GLY A 61 -15.61 -3.71 12.59
N ILE A 62 -15.13 -4.84 12.08
CA ILE A 62 -13.94 -4.94 11.23
C ILE A 62 -14.42 -5.44 9.86
N ALA A 63 -14.08 -4.70 8.81
CA ALA A 63 -14.37 -5.05 7.44
C ALA A 63 -13.08 -5.46 6.71
N VAL A 64 -13.19 -6.49 5.87
CA VAL A 64 -12.13 -6.95 4.97
C VAL A 64 -12.68 -6.94 3.55
N ARG A 65 -11.93 -6.35 2.62
CA ARG A 65 -12.24 -6.34 1.20
C ARG A 65 -11.00 -6.66 0.38
N ILE A 66 -11.16 -7.38 -0.71
CA ILE A 66 -10.06 -7.69 -1.63
C ILE A 66 -10.32 -6.98 -2.96
N MET A 67 -9.31 -6.27 -3.44
CA MET A 67 -9.35 -5.57 -4.72
C MET A 67 -8.23 -6.08 -5.65
N PRO A 68 -8.47 -6.18 -6.97
CA PRO A 68 -7.42 -6.58 -7.90
C PRO A 68 -6.31 -5.53 -7.96
N ASN A 69 -5.08 -6.00 -8.16
CA ASN A 69 -3.91 -5.17 -8.43
C ASN A 69 -3.25 -5.62 -9.75
N ALA A 70 -3.99 -5.51 -10.87
CA ALA A 70 -3.57 -6.04 -12.17
C ALA A 70 -2.32 -5.34 -12.76
N GLU A 71 -1.98 -4.15 -12.30
CA GLU A 71 -0.76 -3.43 -12.70
C GLU A 71 0.42 -3.68 -11.74
N HIS A 72 0.20 -4.51 -10.72
CA HIS A 72 1.19 -4.91 -9.71
C HIS A 72 1.83 -3.73 -8.99
N VAL A 73 1.10 -2.63 -8.84
CA VAL A 73 1.62 -1.41 -8.22
C VAL A 73 1.80 -1.59 -6.72
N SER A 74 2.67 -0.77 -6.11
CA SER A 74 2.82 -0.73 -4.65
C SER A 74 1.51 -0.32 -3.96
N PRO A 75 1.31 -0.64 -2.66
CA PRO A 75 0.09 -0.24 -1.96
C PRO A 75 -0.09 1.29 -1.92
N LEU A 76 1.01 2.06 -1.90
CA LEU A 76 0.98 3.52 -1.97
C LEU A 76 0.47 4.01 -3.33
N GLU A 77 0.97 3.45 -4.44
CA GLU A 77 0.53 3.86 -5.78
C GLU A 77 -0.90 3.39 -6.05
N TRP A 78 -1.29 2.20 -5.57
CA TRP A 78 -2.68 1.76 -5.61
C TRP A 78 -3.59 2.71 -4.83
N TYR A 79 -3.20 3.09 -3.61
CA TYR A 79 -3.92 4.05 -2.78
C TYR A 79 -4.11 5.38 -3.50
N LYS A 80 -3.03 5.96 -4.04
CA LYS A 80 -3.09 7.23 -4.78
C LYS A 80 -4.02 7.17 -6.00
N LYS A 81 -4.06 6.03 -6.69
CA LYS A 81 -4.88 5.83 -7.89
C LYS A 81 -6.36 5.64 -7.55
N ASN A 82 -6.68 4.98 -6.44
CA ASN A 82 -8.05 4.52 -6.15
C ASN A 82 -8.75 5.32 -5.04
N ILE A 83 -8.01 6.03 -4.18
CA ILE A 83 -8.58 6.78 -3.05
C ILE A 83 -8.59 8.26 -3.37
N LYS A 84 -9.80 8.85 -3.35
CA LYS A 84 -10.03 10.27 -3.67
C LYS A 84 -9.59 11.21 -2.57
N GLN A 85 -9.96 10.90 -1.33
CA GLN A 85 -9.59 11.68 -0.16
C GLN A 85 -8.36 11.05 0.48
N GLN A 86 -7.21 11.65 0.20
CA GLN A 86 -5.93 11.13 0.63
C GLN A 86 -5.48 11.82 1.91
N GLY A 87 -4.84 11.06 2.79
CA GLY A 87 -4.22 11.56 4.00
C GLY A 87 -2.69 11.45 3.95
N SER A 88 -2.10 11.11 5.09
CA SER A 88 -0.65 10.96 5.25
C SER A 88 -0.33 9.55 5.73
N PRO A 89 -0.30 8.58 4.80
CA PRO A 89 -0.26 7.19 5.21
C PRO A 89 1.13 6.79 5.68
N SER A 90 1.16 5.82 6.59
CA SER A 90 2.40 5.19 7.05
C SER A 90 2.61 3.82 6.40
N ARG A 91 3.86 3.39 6.28
CA ARG A 91 4.21 2.07 5.74
C ARG A 91 4.38 1.08 6.87
N LEU A 92 3.94 -0.15 6.65
CA LEU A 92 4.11 -1.28 7.55
C LEU A 92 4.27 -2.58 6.76
N LEU A 93 4.54 -3.67 7.46
CA LEU A 93 4.50 -5.02 6.90
C LEU A 93 3.38 -5.79 7.57
N VAL A 94 2.62 -6.55 6.78
CA VAL A 94 1.64 -7.53 7.28
C VAL A 94 2.05 -8.88 6.69
N ASP A 95 2.49 -9.80 7.55
CA ASP A 95 2.97 -11.12 7.14
C ASP A 95 4.06 -11.10 6.04
N GLY A 96 4.95 -10.10 6.13
CA GLY A 96 6.04 -9.88 5.19
C GLY A 96 5.68 -9.07 3.93
N TYR A 97 4.40 -8.89 3.63
CA TYR A 97 3.97 -8.08 2.49
C TYR A 97 3.99 -6.58 2.81
N ASP A 98 4.38 -5.78 1.81
CA ASP A 98 4.30 -4.33 1.91
C ASP A 98 2.84 -3.88 2.09
N ALA A 99 2.64 -3.05 3.11
CA ALA A 99 1.33 -2.49 3.44
C ALA A 99 1.41 -0.99 3.70
N LEU A 100 0.24 -0.37 3.64
CA LEU A 100 0.03 1.06 3.87
C LEU A 100 -1.10 1.23 4.89
N GLN A 101 -0.90 2.02 5.93
CA GLN A 101 -1.93 2.36 6.91
C GLN A 101 -2.28 3.83 6.82
N GLU A 102 -3.56 4.12 6.57
CA GLU A 102 -4.16 5.45 6.65
C GLU A 102 -5.29 5.42 7.68
N GLY A 103 -5.08 6.08 8.82
CA GLY A 103 -6.05 6.10 9.92
C GLY A 103 -6.48 4.69 10.33
N ARG A 104 -7.75 4.37 10.02
CA ARG A 104 -8.41 3.11 10.41
C ARG A 104 -8.28 1.99 9.39
N THR A 105 -7.59 2.22 8.27
CA THR A 105 -7.56 1.29 7.13
C THR A 105 -6.14 0.90 6.78
N VAL A 106 -5.92 -0.40 6.62
CA VAL A 106 -4.68 -1.00 6.15
C VAL A 106 -4.89 -1.60 4.76
N TYR A 107 -4.00 -1.26 3.84
CA TYR A 107 -3.96 -1.74 2.46
C TYR A 107 -2.72 -2.62 2.30
N VAL A 108 -2.89 -3.93 2.15
CA VAL A 108 -1.79 -4.90 2.02
C VAL A 108 -1.68 -5.36 0.58
N ASN A 109 -0.51 -5.20 -0.06
CA ASN A 109 -0.25 -5.72 -1.40
C ASN A 109 0.24 -7.18 -1.33
N THR A 110 -0.66 -8.11 -1.59
CA THR A 110 -0.45 -9.55 -1.39
C THR A 110 -0.36 -10.31 -2.70
N GLY A 111 0.44 -11.37 -2.73
CA GLY A 111 0.44 -12.36 -3.81
C GLY A 111 -0.67 -13.40 -3.62
N ASN A 112 -1.20 -13.93 -4.71
CA ASN A 112 -2.07 -15.10 -4.74
C ASN A 112 -1.58 -16.04 -5.85
N VAL A 113 -1.20 -17.26 -5.48
CA VAL A 113 -0.67 -18.26 -6.40
C VAL A 113 -1.78 -19.27 -6.72
N VAL A 114 -2.13 -19.38 -7.99
CA VAL A 114 -3.12 -20.33 -8.50
C VAL A 114 -2.50 -21.08 -9.68
N GLY A 115 -2.19 -22.36 -9.47
CA GLY A 115 -1.42 -23.15 -10.44
C GLY A 115 -0.03 -22.52 -10.68
N ASP A 116 0.28 -22.26 -11.95
CA ASP A 116 1.54 -21.65 -12.40
C ASP A 116 1.50 -20.11 -12.50
N LYS A 117 0.42 -19.49 -12.00
CA LYS A 117 0.18 -18.04 -12.11
C LYS A 117 0.25 -17.36 -10.75
N LEU A 118 0.92 -16.21 -10.74
CA LEU A 118 0.90 -15.26 -9.64
C LEU A 118 -0.05 -14.11 -9.99
N TYR A 119 -0.93 -13.79 -9.05
CA TYR A 119 -1.76 -12.60 -9.05
C TYR A 119 -1.36 -11.71 -7.88
N THR A 120 -1.56 -10.40 -8.01
CA THR A 120 -1.45 -9.47 -6.87
C THR A 120 -2.79 -8.84 -6.57
N ASN A 121 -3.08 -8.67 -5.29
CA ASN A 121 -4.33 -8.08 -4.79
C ASN A 121 -4.04 -7.12 -3.65
N ILE A 122 -4.89 -6.10 -3.48
CA ILE A 122 -4.90 -5.23 -2.30
C ILE A 122 -5.97 -5.73 -1.34
N HIS A 123 -5.53 -6.25 -0.18
CA HIS A 123 -6.41 -6.49 0.95
C HIS A 123 -6.60 -5.19 1.73
N ILE A 124 -7.85 -4.76 1.85
CA ILE A 124 -8.27 -3.54 2.55
C ILE A 124 -8.95 -4.00 3.84
N ILE A 125 -8.30 -3.73 4.97
CA ILE A 125 -8.76 -4.14 6.28
C ILE A 125 -9.01 -2.86 7.07
N SER A 126 -10.23 -2.66 7.58
CA SER A 126 -10.58 -1.44 8.32
C SER A 126 -11.52 -1.72 9.47
N TYR A 127 -11.48 -0.90 10.52
CA TYR A 127 -12.47 -0.94 11.61
C TYR A 127 -13.41 0.28 11.56
N THR A 128 -14.56 0.24 12.23
CA THR A 128 -15.59 1.31 12.24
C THR A 128 -15.09 2.67 12.76
N GLN A 129 -15.81 3.75 12.40
CA GLN A 129 -15.56 5.08 12.97
C GLN A 129 -15.84 5.04 14.48
N ASP A 130 -15.01 5.74 15.27
CA ASP A 130 -15.13 5.83 16.73
C ASP A 130 -15.13 4.47 17.46
N ALA A 131 -14.52 3.44 16.83
CA ALA A 131 -14.43 2.10 17.41
C ALA A 131 -13.83 2.11 18.83
N SER A 132 -14.32 1.21 19.68
CA SER A 132 -13.83 1.07 21.05
C SER A 132 -12.34 0.71 21.11
N SER A 133 -11.74 0.88 22.30
CA SER A 133 -10.38 0.40 22.57
C SER A 133 -10.23 -1.09 22.25
N ASP A 134 -11.25 -1.87 22.58
CA ASP A 134 -11.23 -3.33 22.47
C ASP A 134 -11.22 -3.74 20.99
N THR A 135 -11.99 -3.07 20.14
CA THR A 135 -11.98 -3.33 18.69
C THR A 135 -10.67 -2.93 18.03
N LYS A 136 -10.06 -1.82 18.46
CA LYS A 136 -8.73 -1.42 17.97
C LYS A 136 -7.67 -2.44 18.37
N GLU A 137 -7.77 -2.98 19.58
CA GLU A 137 -6.89 -4.04 20.05
C GLU A 137 -7.08 -5.35 19.26
N ILE A 138 -8.31 -5.78 19.05
CA ILE A 138 -8.63 -6.94 18.19
C ILE A 138 -8.11 -6.73 16.78
N PHE A 139 -8.27 -5.54 16.20
CA PHE A 139 -7.75 -5.21 14.88
C PHE A 139 -6.22 -5.35 14.81
N ASN A 140 -5.50 -4.85 15.81
CA ASN A 140 -4.05 -4.98 15.87
C ASN A 140 -3.63 -6.46 16.02
N GLN A 141 -4.32 -7.22 16.86
CA GLN A 141 -4.07 -8.67 17.01
C GLN A 141 -4.35 -9.42 15.72
N LEU A 142 -5.43 -9.07 15.00
CA LEU A 142 -5.76 -9.63 13.70
C LEU A 142 -4.61 -9.37 12.71
N LEU A 143 -4.14 -8.14 12.58
CA LEU A 143 -3.03 -7.82 11.65
C LEU A 143 -1.72 -8.52 12.03
N ASN A 144 -1.43 -8.64 13.33
CA ASN A 144 -0.21 -9.29 13.81
C ASN A 144 -0.20 -10.81 13.60
N ASN A 145 -1.38 -11.43 13.55
CA ASN A 145 -1.53 -12.89 13.39
C ASN A 145 -2.05 -13.29 11.99
N TRP A 146 -2.37 -12.32 11.14
CA TRP A 146 -2.87 -12.60 9.80
C TRP A 146 -1.81 -13.34 8.99
N THR A 147 -2.21 -14.42 8.31
CA THR A 147 -1.31 -15.21 7.47
C THR A 147 -1.88 -15.33 6.07
N PHE A 148 -1.19 -14.78 5.09
CA PHE A 148 -1.46 -14.95 3.66
C PHE A 148 -0.75 -16.19 3.11
N ASN A 149 -1.24 -16.64 1.94
CA ASN A 149 -0.65 -17.74 1.17
C ASN A 149 -0.56 -19.06 1.93
N THR A 150 -1.54 -19.36 2.77
CA THR A 150 -1.62 -20.62 3.54
C THR A 150 -1.56 -21.85 2.65
N ASN A 151 -2.06 -21.76 1.40
CA ASN A 151 -2.01 -22.82 0.40
C ASN A 151 -0.58 -23.25 0.01
N ILE A 152 0.41 -22.34 0.08
CA ILE A 152 1.83 -22.68 -0.17
C ILE A 152 2.64 -22.85 1.12
N ILE A 153 1.99 -22.77 2.28
CA ILE A 153 2.58 -23.08 3.59
C ILE A 153 2.26 -24.52 4.01
N ALA A 154 1.08 -25.03 3.61
CA ALA A 154 0.53 -26.31 4.07
C ALA A 154 1.32 -27.56 3.64
N ASP A 155 1.98 -27.54 2.47
CA ASP A 155 2.68 -28.72 1.91
C ASP A 155 4.19 -28.75 2.20
N SER A 156 4.62 -28.54 3.45
CA SER A 156 6.02 -28.73 3.91
C SER A 156 7.09 -27.71 3.45
N GLN A 157 6.71 -26.54 2.94
CA GLN A 157 7.65 -25.58 2.31
C GLN A 157 8.39 -24.63 3.28
N ALA A 158 8.49 -24.97 4.57
CA ALA A 158 9.47 -24.31 5.44
C ALA A 158 10.87 -24.67 4.93
N ASP A 159 11.66 -23.65 4.59
CA ASP A 159 13.06 -23.84 4.18
C ASP A 159 13.97 -23.23 5.25
N PHE A 160 15.26 -23.09 4.96
CA PHE A 160 16.23 -22.55 5.88
C PHE A 160 16.45 -21.05 5.67
N CYS A 161 16.86 -20.41 6.75
CA CYS A 161 17.50 -19.11 6.68
C CYS A 161 18.86 -19.26 5.97
N LEU A 162 19.13 -18.36 5.03
CA LEU A 162 20.38 -18.25 4.30
C LEU A 162 21.08 -16.95 4.66
N GLN A 163 22.40 -16.96 4.64
CA GLN A 163 23.23 -15.78 4.80
C GLN A 163 23.19 -14.91 3.55
N ILE A 164 22.87 -13.62 3.70
CA ILE A 164 22.87 -12.66 2.58
C ILE A 164 24.26 -12.59 1.90
N ALA A 165 25.34 -12.80 2.65
CA ALA A 165 26.70 -12.61 2.14
C ALA A 165 27.09 -13.55 1.00
N ASN A 166 26.63 -14.80 1.04
CA ASN A 166 27.12 -15.94 0.25
C ASN A 166 26.03 -16.96 -0.11
N ASN A 167 24.80 -16.79 0.39
CA ASN A 167 23.69 -17.75 0.31
C ASN A 167 23.96 -19.09 1.02
N ASP A 168 24.94 -19.14 1.91
CA ASP A 168 25.17 -20.33 2.72
C ASP A 168 24.05 -20.49 3.75
N ARG A 169 23.70 -21.75 4.04
CA ARG A 169 22.71 -22.07 5.05
C ARG A 169 23.16 -21.54 6.41
N ASP A 170 22.23 -20.95 7.16
CA ASP A 170 22.45 -20.55 8.54
C ASP A 170 23.03 -21.74 9.34
N PRO A 171 24.21 -21.59 9.97
CA PRO A 171 24.82 -22.64 10.77
C PRO A 171 23.93 -23.16 11.90
N ALA A 172 23.00 -22.34 12.42
CA ALA A 172 22.03 -22.76 13.42
C ALA A 172 20.91 -23.65 12.84
N GLY A 173 20.84 -23.79 11.51
CA GLY A 173 19.86 -24.63 10.83
C GLY A 173 18.42 -24.13 10.97
N LYS A 174 18.23 -22.83 11.22
CA LYS A 174 16.92 -22.23 11.50
C LYS A 174 15.98 -22.38 10.31
N LYS A 175 14.80 -22.94 10.56
CA LYS A 175 13.71 -23.04 9.57
C LYS A 175 12.85 -21.78 9.55
N CYS A 176 12.28 -21.47 8.39
CA CYS A 176 11.49 -20.27 8.17
C CYS A 176 10.47 -20.43 7.03
N TYR A 177 9.44 -19.59 7.09
CA TYR A 177 8.45 -19.31 6.05
C TYR A 177 8.49 -17.84 5.60
N THR A 178 8.96 -16.95 6.46
CA THR A 178 9.10 -15.52 6.16
C THR A 178 10.48 -15.02 6.60
N ASP A 179 10.93 -13.92 6.01
CA ASP A 179 12.21 -13.29 6.37
C ASP A 179 12.25 -12.85 7.84
N ALA A 180 11.09 -12.44 8.40
CA ALA A 180 10.98 -12.06 9.80
C ALA A 180 11.41 -13.17 10.76
N GLN A 181 11.14 -14.44 10.39
CA GLN A 181 11.54 -15.60 11.20
C GLN A 181 13.06 -15.82 11.19
N CYS A 182 13.81 -15.27 10.24
CA CYS A 182 15.28 -15.29 10.26
C CYS A 182 15.90 -14.23 11.18
N GLY A 183 15.07 -13.37 11.78
CA GLY A 183 15.49 -12.35 12.72
C GLY A 183 15.87 -11.04 12.03
N LYS A 184 15.46 -9.91 12.63
CA LYS A 184 15.70 -8.58 12.08
C LYS A 184 17.20 -8.24 12.15
N ASN A 185 17.75 -7.69 11.07
CA ASN A 185 19.16 -7.28 10.96
C ASN A 185 20.18 -8.40 11.25
N SER A 186 19.78 -9.67 11.08
CA SER A 186 20.65 -10.83 11.31
C SER A 186 21.65 -11.08 10.17
N GLY A 187 21.48 -10.39 9.04
CA GLY A 187 22.18 -10.74 7.79
C GLY A 187 21.66 -12.04 7.17
N LEU A 188 20.49 -12.52 7.61
CA LEU A 188 19.84 -13.72 7.09
C LEU A 188 18.53 -13.38 6.38
N TYR A 189 18.15 -14.20 5.40
CA TYR A 189 16.85 -14.16 4.73
C TYR A 189 16.30 -15.58 4.54
N CYS A 190 14.99 -15.69 4.36
CA CYS A 190 14.33 -16.98 4.23
C CYS A 190 14.27 -17.44 2.78
N ASN A 191 14.63 -18.71 2.54
CA ASN A 191 14.53 -19.34 1.22
C ASN A 191 13.24 -20.15 1.01
N SER A 192 12.21 -19.99 1.84
CA SER A 192 10.92 -20.66 1.57
C SER A 192 10.26 -20.07 0.32
N LEU A 193 9.36 -20.83 -0.33
CA LEU A 193 8.58 -20.29 -1.45
C LEU A 193 7.78 -19.07 -1.01
N LYS A 194 7.14 -19.11 0.16
CA LYS A 194 6.38 -17.97 0.68
C LYS A 194 7.25 -16.71 0.69
N ALA A 195 8.45 -16.78 1.26
CA ALA A 195 9.36 -15.65 1.30
C ALA A 195 9.80 -15.18 -0.10
N ARG A 196 10.08 -16.12 -1.03
CA ARG A 196 10.37 -15.79 -2.45
C ARG A 196 9.21 -15.04 -3.12
N VAL A 197 7.98 -15.55 -2.99
CA VAL A 197 6.77 -14.94 -3.55
C VAL A 197 6.53 -13.56 -2.94
N THR A 198 6.67 -13.41 -1.62
CA THR A 198 6.54 -12.12 -0.95
C THR A 198 7.53 -11.10 -1.51
N ARG A 199 8.80 -11.46 -1.69
CA ARG A 199 9.80 -10.57 -2.30
C ARG A 199 9.50 -10.28 -3.76
N ASP A 200 9.06 -11.27 -4.55
CA ASP A 200 8.72 -11.06 -5.95
C ASP A 200 7.51 -10.13 -6.14
N VAL A 201 6.50 -10.19 -5.26
CA VAL A 201 5.38 -9.22 -5.25
C VAL A 201 5.88 -7.79 -5.04
N ARG A 202 6.88 -7.61 -4.18
CA ARG A 202 7.55 -6.32 -4.02
C ARG A 202 8.39 -5.95 -5.25
N ARG A 203 9.13 -6.89 -5.84
CA ARG A 203 9.91 -6.66 -7.08
C ARG A 203 9.01 -6.22 -8.24
N LEU A 204 7.81 -6.79 -8.36
CA LEU A 204 6.81 -6.38 -9.35
C LEU A 204 6.40 -4.91 -9.16
N ALA A 205 6.10 -4.52 -7.92
CA ALA A 205 5.77 -3.14 -7.58
C ALA A 205 6.94 -2.17 -7.85
N ASP A 206 8.15 -2.57 -7.47
CA ASP A 206 9.36 -1.79 -7.69
C ASP A 206 9.67 -1.63 -9.18
N LEU A 207 9.54 -2.70 -9.97
CA LEU A 207 9.68 -2.66 -11.42
C LEU A 207 8.67 -1.70 -12.05
N LYS A 208 7.40 -1.77 -11.63
CA LYS A 208 6.37 -0.85 -12.13
C LYS A 208 6.69 0.60 -11.78
N GLU A 209 7.22 0.87 -10.59
CA GLU A 209 7.64 2.20 -10.16
C GLU A 209 8.81 2.72 -10.99
N ILE A 210 9.83 1.89 -11.23
CA ILE A 210 11.00 2.25 -12.04
C ILE A 210 10.60 2.46 -13.50
N THR A 211 9.81 1.55 -14.09
CA THR A 211 9.33 1.67 -15.47
C THR A 211 8.51 2.94 -15.66
N THR A 212 7.63 3.29 -14.73
CA THR A 212 6.87 4.55 -14.78
C THR A 212 7.80 5.78 -14.79
N ALA A 213 8.87 5.75 -14.00
CA ALA A 213 9.86 6.83 -13.97
C ALA A 213 10.65 6.92 -15.29
N LEU A 214 11.07 5.78 -15.83
CA LEU A 214 11.75 5.69 -17.12
C LEU A 214 10.86 6.18 -18.27
N ASP A 215 9.59 5.80 -18.29
CA ASP A 215 8.62 6.22 -19.31
C ASP A 215 8.36 7.72 -19.24
N SER A 216 8.24 8.26 -18.03
CA SER A 216 8.10 9.71 -17.80
C SER A 216 9.33 10.48 -18.29
N TYR A 217 10.53 9.95 -18.03
CA TYR A 217 11.77 10.51 -18.53
C TYR A 217 11.84 10.45 -20.05
N GLN A 218 11.48 9.32 -20.67
CA GLN A 218 11.48 9.17 -22.13
C GLN A 218 10.50 10.14 -22.78
N ALA A 219 9.29 10.24 -22.26
CA ALA A 219 8.27 11.13 -22.80
C ALA A 219 8.75 12.57 -22.85
N LYS A 220 9.48 13.00 -21.80
CA LYS A 220 10.05 14.35 -21.65
C LYS A 220 11.30 14.57 -22.50
N ASN A 221 12.24 13.64 -22.50
CA ASN A 221 13.58 13.85 -23.05
C ASN A 221 13.78 13.22 -24.45
N LYS A 222 12.83 12.40 -24.90
CA LYS A 222 12.92 11.56 -26.12
C LYS A 222 14.13 10.62 -26.12
N ASP A 223 14.64 10.31 -24.93
CA ASP A 223 15.79 9.46 -24.68
C ASP A 223 15.65 8.83 -23.28
N TYR A 224 16.53 7.90 -22.92
CA TYR A 224 16.60 7.34 -21.56
C TYR A 224 17.90 7.79 -20.86
N PRO A 225 17.99 7.68 -19.51
CA PRO A 225 19.22 7.98 -18.79
C PRO A 225 20.41 7.20 -19.35
N LYS A 226 21.40 7.93 -19.90
CA LYS A 226 22.46 7.28 -20.69
C LYS A 226 23.48 6.58 -19.84
N LEU A 227 23.82 7.12 -18.67
CA LEU A 227 24.91 6.63 -17.80
C LEU A 227 26.24 6.42 -18.57
N ALA A 228 26.59 7.36 -19.46
CA ALA A 228 27.82 7.28 -20.24
C ALA A 228 29.10 7.26 -19.36
N ALA A 229 28.99 7.80 -18.15
CA ALA A 229 30.00 7.76 -17.10
C ALA A 229 29.31 7.74 -15.72
N GLY A 230 30.09 7.58 -14.64
CA GLY A 230 29.58 7.59 -13.26
C GLY A 230 29.04 6.24 -12.78
N SER A 231 29.27 5.17 -13.54
CA SER A 231 28.98 3.78 -13.16
C SER A 231 30.17 2.89 -13.50
N TYR A 232 30.23 1.68 -12.93
CA TYR A 232 31.30 0.71 -13.21
C TYR A 232 31.32 0.27 -14.67
N LEU A 233 30.13 0.13 -15.28
CA LEU A 233 29.98 -0.12 -16.71
C LEU A 233 29.22 1.03 -17.35
N ALA A 234 29.73 1.54 -18.47
CA ALA A 234 29.03 2.53 -19.26
C ALA A 234 27.64 2.02 -19.68
N ASN A 235 26.67 2.92 -19.63
CA ASN A 235 25.27 2.68 -19.98
C ASN A 235 24.52 1.69 -19.08
N LYS A 236 25.07 1.38 -17.90
CA LYS A 236 24.59 0.28 -17.05
C LYS A 236 24.58 0.68 -15.59
N SER A 237 23.61 0.19 -14.84
CA SER A 237 23.59 0.29 -13.38
C SER A 237 22.90 -0.93 -12.76
N ILE A 238 23.33 -1.28 -11.55
CA ILE A 238 22.74 -2.36 -10.74
C ILE A 238 22.37 -1.73 -9.40
N SER A 239 21.29 -2.16 -8.75
CA SER A 239 20.81 -1.59 -7.47
C SER A 239 21.80 -1.68 -6.31
N VAL A 240 22.82 -2.53 -6.45
CA VAL A 240 23.95 -2.67 -5.51
C VAL A 240 25.01 -1.59 -5.71
N TRP A 241 25.09 -1.00 -6.91
CA TRP A 241 26.09 0.01 -7.25
C TRP A 241 25.66 1.41 -6.82
N PRO A 242 26.60 2.29 -6.42
CA PRO A 242 26.28 3.68 -6.06
C PRO A 242 25.56 4.45 -7.18
N SER A 243 25.88 4.13 -8.44
CA SER A 243 25.28 4.76 -9.63
C SER A 243 23.77 4.55 -9.73
N TRP A 244 23.20 3.56 -9.03
CA TRP A 244 21.76 3.36 -8.97
C TRP A 244 21.02 4.58 -8.41
N GLN A 245 21.49 5.09 -7.27
CA GLN A 245 20.89 6.26 -6.64
C GLN A 245 21.55 7.55 -7.11
N GLN A 246 22.88 7.59 -7.12
CA GLN A 246 23.65 8.82 -7.30
C GLN A 246 23.65 9.33 -8.74
N THR A 247 23.40 8.44 -9.70
CA THR A 247 23.37 8.77 -11.13
C THR A 247 21.98 8.53 -11.71
N LEU A 248 21.53 7.27 -11.80
CA LEU A 248 20.25 6.92 -12.43
C LEU A 248 19.07 7.54 -11.68
N GLY A 249 18.97 7.34 -10.36
CA GLY A 249 17.91 7.92 -9.54
C GLY A 249 17.91 9.45 -9.58
N LYS A 250 19.09 10.09 -9.53
CA LYS A 250 19.23 11.53 -9.69
C LYS A 250 18.76 12.03 -11.05
N GLU A 251 19.11 11.35 -12.15
CA GLU A 251 18.63 11.70 -13.50
C GLU A 251 17.11 11.53 -13.65
N LEU A 252 16.55 10.51 -13.00
CA LEU A 252 15.10 10.28 -12.94
C LEU A 252 14.38 11.20 -11.94
N GLY A 253 15.11 11.99 -11.15
CA GLY A 253 14.55 12.88 -10.14
C GLY A 253 13.86 12.15 -8.99
N LYS A 254 14.27 10.90 -8.70
CA LYS A 254 13.60 10.05 -7.71
C LYS A 254 14.57 9.07 -7.04
N THR A 255 14.37 8.84 -5.74
CA THR A 255 15.01 7.71 -5.05
C THR A 255 14.41 6.42 -5.57
N LEU A 256 15.24 5.59 -6.21
CA LEU A 256 14.77 4.34 -6.80
C LEU A 256 14.62 3.25 -5.74
N PRO A 257 13.67 2.32 -5.91
CA PRO A 257 13.64 1.14 -5.06
C PRO A 257 14.90 0.28 -5.28
N THR A 258 15.26 -0.48 -4.25
CA THR A 258 16.33 -1.48 -4.28
C THR A 258 15.72 -2.83 -3.97
N ASP A 259 16.32 -3.89 -4.53
CA ASP A 259 15.89 -5.26 -4.26
C ASP A 259 15.82 -5.53 -2.74
N PRO A 260 14.88 -6.35 -2.24
CA PRO A 260 14.75 -6.62 -0.80
C PRO A 260 16.02 -7.18 -0.14
N ILE A 261 16.83 -7.95 -0.89
CA ILE A 261 18.11 -8.50 -0.45
C ILE A 261 19.28 -7.63 -0.95
N ASN A 262 19.19 -7.09 -2.16
CA ASN A 262 20.15 -6.16 -2.79
C ASN A 262 21.63 -6.57 -2.65
N LYS A 263 21.98 -7.76 -3.15
CA LYS A 263 23.32 -8.31 -3.03
C LYS A 263 23.76 -9.06 -4.28
N LEU A 264 25.04 -8.91 -4.62
CA LEU A 264 25.73 -9.76 -5.58
C LEU A 264 26.53 -10.82 -4.82
N VAL A 265 26.46 -12.07 -5.27
CA VAL A 265 27.19 -13.22 -4.68
C VAL A 265 28.15 -13.82 -5.71
N GLY A 266 29.07 -14.70 -5.26
CA GLY A 266 30.02 -15.36 -6.17
C GLY A 266 31.11 -14.43 -6.74
N CYS A 267 31.32 -13.26 -6.15
CA CYS A 267 32.41 -12.34 -6.51
C CYS A 267 33.76 -12.84 -5.98
N SER A 268 34.39 -13.81 -6.67
CA SER A 268 35.68 -14.40 -6.27
C SER A 268 36.78 -14.15 -7.30
N GLY A 269 38.05 -14.18 -6.90
CA GLY A 269 39.17 -14.14 -7.86
C GLY A 269 39.57 -12.75 -8.32
N GLY A 270 39.66 -11.79 -7.39
CA GLY A 270 40.09 -10.41 -7.66
C GLY A 270 38.96 -9.39 -7.83
N TYR A 271 37.72 -9.85 -7.84
CA TYR A 271 36.53 -9.01 -7.83
C TYR A 271 36.21 -8.52 -6.42
N ASP A 272 35.72 -7.30 -6.31
CA ASP A 272 35.17 -6.77 -5.06
C ASP A 272 33.93 -7.55 -4.60
N SER A 273 33.87 -7.86 -3.31
CA SER A 273 32.85 -8.74 -2.70
C SER A 273 31.44 -8.14 -2.65
N VAL A 274 31.28 -6.85 -2.92
CA VAL A 274 29.98 -6.15 -2.90
C VAL A 274 29.54 -5.85 -4.33
N THR A 275 30.43 -5.30 -5.14
CA THR A 275 30.11 -4.75 -6.45
C THR A 275 30.37 -5.74 -7.59
N CYS A 276 31.07 -6.85 -7.33
CA CYS A 276 31.52 -7.80 -8.35
C CYS A 276 32.34 -7.13 -9.46
N TRP A 277 33.01 -6.02 -9.12
CA TRP A 277 33.88 -5.26 -10.02
C TRP A 277 35.34 -5.57 -9.75
N ASP A 278 36.09 -5.85 -10.81
CA ASP A 278 37.55 -5.94 -10.79
C ASP A 278 38.12 -4.62 -11.30
N GLU A 279 38.65 -3.84 -10.37
CA GLU A 279 39.20 -2.51 -10.65
C GLU A 279 40.51 -2.58 -11.45
N LYS A 280 41.29 -3.66 -11.31
CA LYS A 280 42.57 -3.83 -11.99
C LYS A 280 42.35 -4.17 -13.46
N ASN A 281 41.44 -5.11 -13.74
CA ASN A 281 41.15 -5.58 -15.08
C ASN A 281 39.98 -4.85 -15.75
N LYS A 282 39.34 -3.91 -15.05
CA LYS A 282 38.17 -3.13 -15.51
C LYS A 282 37.06 -4.03 -16.03
N LYS A 283 36.75 -5.08 -15.27
CA LYS A 283 35.84 -6.16 -15.67
C LYS A 283 34.79 -6.38 -14.59
N PHE A 284 33.55 -6.59 -15.02
CA PHE A 284 32.47 -7.04 -14.16
C PHE A 284 32.34 -8.58 -14.20
N ASN A 285 32.03 -9.21 -13.08
CA ASN A 285 31.75 -10.64 -13.00
C ASN A 285 30.32 -10.94 -13.50
N GLY A 286 30.10 -10.93 -14.81
CA GLY A 286 28.80 -11.20 -15.42
C GLY A 286 28.47 -10.28 -16.59
N THR A 287 27.20 -10.22 -16.96
CA THR A 287 26.66 -9.32 -17.98
C THR A 287 25.44 -8.57 -17.46
N VAL A 288 25.36 -7.27 -17.76
CA VAL A 288 24.22 -6.41 -17.37
C VAL A 288 23.34 -6.22 -18.61
N PRO A 289 22.00 -6.21 -18.50
CA PRO A 289 21.24 -6.24 -17.24
C PRO A 289 20.95 -7.66 -16.71
N GLY A 290 21.04 -8.70 -17.53
CA GLY A 290 20.44 -10.00 -17.19
C GLY A 290 21.36 -11.06 -16.59
N GLY A 291 22.62 -11.15 -17.01
CA GLY A 291 23.55 -12.21 -16.63
C GLY A 291 24.38 -11.88 -15.39
N LEU A 292 23.71 -11.48 -14.32
CA LEU A 292 24.33 -11.29 -13.01
C LEU A 292 24.77 -12.66 -12.43
N PRO A 293 25.75 -12.70 -11.50
CA PRO A 293 26.18 -13.95 -10.87
C PRO A 293 24.99 -14.73 -10.28
N GLN A 294 25.01 -16.05 -10.47
CA GLN A 294 23.96 -16.94 -9.96
C GLN A 294 23.76 -16.77 -8.45
N GLY A 295 22.50 -16.71 -8.01
CA GLY A 295 22.13 -16.48 -6.62
C GLY A 295 22.17 -15.02 -6.18
N SER A 296 22.50 -14.08 -7.06
CA SER A 296 22.41 -12.65 -6.74
C SER A 296 20.96 -12.20 -6.68
N HIS A 297 20.71 -11.06 -6.02
CA HIS A 297 19.42 -10.42 -5.90
C HIS A 297 19.58 -8.91 -6.10
N ALA A 298 19.16 -8.41 -7.25
CA ALA A 298 19.32 -7.01 -7.62
C ALA A 298 18.38 -6.62 -8.77
N TYR A 299 18.16 -5.31 -8.89
CA TYR A 299 17.62 -4.70 -10.11
C TYR A 299 18.77 -4.27 -11.02
N ALA A 300 18.56 -4.36 -12.32
CA ALA A 300 19.57 -4.01 -13.31
C ALA A 300 18.99 -3.20 -14.45
N TYR A 301 19.68 -2.11 -14.78
CA TYR A 301 19.33 -1.17 -15.83
C TYR A 301 20.40 -1.17 -16.94
N GLN A 302 19.96 -1.09 -18.20
CA GLN A 302 20.82 -0.83 -19.34
C GLN A 302 20.16 0.15 -20.32
N TYR A 303 20.93 1.16 -20.72
CA TYR A 303 20.67 1.98 -21.89
C TYR A 303 21.25 1.34 -23.15
N SER A 304 20.46 1.32 -24.22
CA SER A 304 20.87 0.88 -25.56
C SER A 304 20.40 1.90 -26.61
N LYS A 305 21.26 2.17 -27.60
CA LYS A 305 20.90 2.90 -28.83
C LYS A 305 21.22 2.02 -30.03
N TYR A 306 20.20 1.72 -30.81
CA TYR A 306 20.27 0.83 -31.97
C TYR A 306 20.66 1.59 -33.24
N ALA A 307 21.16 0.87 -34.25
CA ALA A 307 21.62 1.47 -35.51
C ALA A 307 20.51 2.23 -36.27
N ASN A 308 19.25 1.83 -36.11
CA ASN A 308 18.08 2.51 -36.65
C ASN A 308 17.69 3.79 -35.86
N GLY A 309 18.46 4.18 -34.85
CA GLY A 309 18.21 5.34 -34.01
C GLY A 309 17.25 5.09 -32.83
N GLN A 310 16.66 3.89 -32.72
CA GLN A 310 15.82 3.51 -31.59
C GLN A 310 16.63 3.51 -30.30
N VAL A 311 16.02 3.97 -29.21
CA VAL A 311 16.60 3.96 -27.87
C VAL A 311 15.77 3.08 -26.95
N GLU A 312 16.43 2.41 -26.00
CA GLU A 312 15.79 1.53 -25.03
C GLU A 312 16.46 1.68 -23.67
N GLY A 313 15.64 1.84 -22.62
CA GLY A 313 16.05 1.75 -21.22
C GLY A 313 15.54 0.45 -20.62
N LYS A 314 16.30 -0.63 -20.78
CA LYS A 314 15.91 -1.95 -20.29
C LYS A 314 16.11 -2.04 -18.78
N ILE A 315 15.06 -2.41 -18.06
CA ILE A 315 15.09 -2.72 -16.63
C ILE A 315 14.65 -4.17 -16.41
N CYS A 316 15.33 -4.88 -15.51
CA CYS A 316 14.90 -6.20 -15.08
C CYS A 316 15.17 -6.43 -13.57
N ALA A 317 14.49 -7.42 -13.01
CA ALA A 317 14.74 -7.94 -11.67
C ALA A 317 15.08 -9.44 -11.71
N LEU A 318 15.91 -9.89 -10.78
CA LEU A 318 16.14 -11.32 -10.54
C LEU A 318 14.96 -11.87 -9.71
N MET A 319 13.96 -12.41 -10.41
CA MET A 319 12.82 -13.05 -9.76
C MET A 319 13.23 -14.38 -9.14
N GLU A 320 12.62 -14.70 -8.01
CA GLU A 320 12.97 -15.87 -7.21
C GLU A 320 12.01 -17.06 -7.44
N SER A 321 10.76 -16.79 -7.81
CA SER A 321 9.74 -17.81 -8.03
C SER A 321 9.40 -17.98 -9.51
N VAL A 322 9.16 -19.23 -9.93
CA VAL A 322 8.73 -19.57 -11.31
C VAL A 322 7.47 -18.78 -11.70
N VAL A 323 6.53 -18.68 -10.77
CA VAL A 323 5.23 -18.02 -10.99
C VAL A 323 5.37 -16.52 -11.25
N ALA A 324 6.39 -15.86 -10.68
CA ALA A 324 6.70 -14.46 -10.97
C ALA A 324 7.40 -14.29 -12.32
N ILE A 325 8.27 -15.22 -12.72
CA ILE A 325 8.97 -15.18 -14.02
C ILE A 325 7.97 -15.23 -15.17
N ASN A 326 7.00 -16.15 -15.09
CA ASN A 326 5.92 -16.28 -16.09
C ASN A 326 5.10 -14.99 -16.23
N MET A 327 5.04 -14.19 -15.17
CA MET A 327 4.23 -12.97 -15.08
C MET A 327 4.95 -11.74 -15.64
N VAL A 328 6.26 -11.60 -15.43
CA VAL A 328 7.03 -10.43 -15.91
C VAL A 328 7.58 -10.56 -17.33
N GLY A 329 7.58 -11.76 -17.91
CA GLY A 329 8.11 -11.98 -19.25
C GLY A 329 9.52 -11.39 -19.43
N GLY A 330 9.65 -10.41 -20.35
CA GLY A 330 10.94 -9.77 -20.68
C GLY A 330 11.58 -8.91 -19.58
N GLN A 331 10.89 -8.66 -18.46
CA GLN A 331 11.42 -7.94 -17.30
C GLN A 331 12.01 -8.86 -16.22
N ALA A 332 11.94 -10.19 -16.37
CA ALA A 332 12.80 -11.10 -15.63
C ALA A 332 14.23 -11.01 -16.18
N CYS A 333 15.22 -10.84 -15.30
CA CYS A 333 16.61 -10.93 -15.71
C CYS A 333 16.94 -12.37 -16.13
N ALA A 334 17.79 -12.55 -17.15
CA ALA A 334 18.18 -13.87 -17.66
C ALA A 334 18.82 -14.78 -16.59
N GLY A 335 19.44 -14.20 -15.56
CA GLY A 335 20.02 -14.90 -14.41
C GLY A 335 19.02 -15.25 -13.30
N SER A 336 17.71 -15.05 -13.52
CA SER A 336 16.69 -15.52 -12.58
C SER A 336 16.78 -17.04 -12.52
N ASN A 337 17.26 -17.57 -11.39
CA ASN A 337 17.52 -19.00 -11.24
C ASN A 337 16.41 -19.64 -10.44
N PHE A 338 15.86 -20.73 -10.98
CA PHE A 338 14.82 -21.50 -10.34
C PHE A 338 15.40 -22.39 -9.24
N ASN A 339 14.76 -22.43 -8.07
CA ASN A 339 14.95 -23.54 -7.16
C ASN A 339 14.16 -24.74 -7.73
N PRO A 340 14.77 -25.90 -8.02
CA PRO A 340 14.06 -27.06 -8.56
C PRO A 340 12.87 -27.51 -7.71
N ILE A 341 12.86 -27.19 -6.41
CA ILE A 341 11.73 -27.48 -5.51
C ILE A 341 10.44 -26.77 -5.99
N ASP A 342 10.55 -25.66 -6.73
CA ASP A 342 9.40 -24.93 -7.28
C ASP A 342 8.69 -25.70 -8.41
N SER A 343 9.35 -26.69 -9.01
CA SER A 343 8.73 -27.55 -10.03
C SER A 343 7.71 -28.54 -9.46
N ASN A 344 7.77 -28.83 -8.15
CA ASN A 344 6.79 -29.69 -7.47
C ASN A 344 5.46 -28.98 -7.17
N ILE A 345 5.41 -27.65 -7.25
CA ILE A 345 4.16 -26.87 -7.12
C ILE A 345 3.32 -26.98 -8.41
N ILE A 346 3.94 -27.34 -9.54
CA ILE A 346 3.25 -27.49 -10.83
C ILE A 346 2.42 -28.79 -10.90
N ILE A 347 2.50 -29.69 -9.91
CA ILE A 347 1.83 -31.01 -9.98
C ILE A 347 1.10 -31.39 -8.69
N SER A 348 0.32 -30.47 -8.13
CA SER A 348 -0.85 -30.86 -7.34
C SER A 348 -2.04 -30.08 -7.85
N SER A 349 -2.81 -30.72 -8.72
CA SER A 349 -4.12 -30.30 -9.16
C SER A 349 -5.03 -30.09 -7.96
N LEU A 350 -5.17 -28.85 -7.48
CA LEU A 350 -6.39 -28.44 -6.80
C LEU A 350 -7.11 -27.46 -7.72
N ILE A 351 -8.09 -27.99 -8.45
CA ILE A 351 -9.14 -27.22 -9.08
C ILE A 351 -9.82 -26.43 -7.95
N ILE A 352 -9.51 -25.15 -7.81
CA ILE A 352 -10.43 -24.21 -7.16
C ILE A 352 -11.26 -23.66 -8.30
N GLU A 353 -12.47 -24.19 -8.45
CA GLU A 353 -13.47 -23.63 -9.33
C GLU A 353 -13.59 -22.13 -9.03
N SER A 354 -13.52 -21.33 -10.08
CA SER A 354 -13.70 -19.89 -10.02
C SER A 354 -15.04 -19.56 -9.37
N ILE A 355 -15.03 -18.91 -8.21
CA ILE A 355 -16.22 -18.19 -7.74
C ILE A 355 -16.30 -16.90 -8.56
N THR A 356 -16.92 -17.01 -9.74
CA THR A 356 -17.40 -15.86 -10.50
C THR A 356 -18.73 -15.40 -9.90
N SER A 357 -18.77 -14.13 -9.50
CA SER A 357 -19.94 -13.34 -9.09
C SER A 357 -20.55 -13.65 -7.72
N GLY A 358 -20.94 -12.59 -7.02
CA GLY A 358 -21.76 -12.65 -5.81
C GLY A 358 -21.07 -12.08 -4.58
N GLU A 359 -21.38 -10.81 -4.33
CA GLU A 359 -21.32 -10.12 -3.04
C GLU A 359 -21.36 -11.07 -1.83
N GLN A 360 -20.25 -11.16 -1.08
CA GLN A 360 -20.27 -11.72 0.28
C GLN A 360 -20.17 -10.57 1.28
N ILE A 361 -21.30 -10.27 1.91
CA ILE A 361 -21.34 -9.66 3.23
C ILE A 361 -20.81 -10.73 4.17
N ILE A 362 -19.64 -10.49 4.76
CA ILE A 362 -19.16 -11.30 5.87
C ILE A 362 -19.97 -10.85 7.09
N ASP A 363 -21.10 -11.51 7.30
CA ASP A 363 -21.89 -11.35 8.50
C ASP A 363 -21.30 -12.24 9.61
N GLY A 364 -21.00 -11.64 10.76
CA GLY A 364 -20.74 -12.34 12.02
C GLY A 364 -19.45 -13.16 12.14
N LEU A 365 -18.30 -12.51 12.34
CA LEU A 365 -17.15 -13.13 13.01
C LEU A 365 -17.42 -13.17 14.52
N THR A 366 -18.04 -14.24 15.02
CA THR A 366 -18.10 -14.52 16.46
C THR A 366 -16.77 -15.15 16.88
N ILE A 367 -15.91 -14.37 17.54
CA ILE A 367 -14.68 -14.87 18.14
C ILE A 367 -15.08 -15.59 19.44
N GLU A 368 -15.14 -16.91 19.43
CA GLU A 368 -15.21 -17.69 20.67
C GLU A 368 -13.90 -17.54 21.44
N LYS A 369 -14.04 -17.17 22.72
CA LYS A 369 -12.95 -17.04 23.67
C LYS A 369 -12.50 -18.44 24.06
N ALA A 370 -11.26 -18.83 23.73
CA ALA A 370 -10.68 -20.08 24.21
C ALA A 370 -10.40 -20.01 25.73
N PRO A 371 -10.49 -21.15 26.45
CA PRO A 371 -10.55 -21.22 27.92
C PRO A 371 -9.32 -20.70 28.67
#